data_AF-A0A3D8Q3S5-F1
#
_entry.id   AF-A0A3D8Q3S5-F1
#
_cell.length_a   1.000
_cell.length_b   1.000
_cell.length_c   1.000
_cell.angle_alpha   90.00
_cell.angle_beta   90.00
_cell.angle_gamma   90.00
#
_symmetry.space_group_name_H-M   'P 1'
#
loop_
_entity.id
_entity.type
_entity.pdbx_description
1 polymer ?
#
loop_
_entity_poly.entity_id
_entity_poly.type
_entity_poly.pdbx_seq_one_letter_code
_entity_poly.pdbx_strand_id
1 'polypeptide(L)'
;MSSGTSTSSSNGTTIVSGPNVIQQSDFFVKAGVLHPIIVGSIAVIALFGYLRLGSNRSVAPITVFDWVINVALGSTLAGIVNGNSLVRGLLALATMLAFQYTTSTLASRFNERLAWIFQGPPLVVAFRGTMLRTVMTRHRISPSDVNAALRQNGVLNICQVECGIIEPNGKFSIFTTKQLEDAGVDADVLTTVPAYQALCEKESRTGRSRSTDFGNGDEERGEGRSGKEHTSPKVDSAADEVS
;
A
#
# COMPACT_ATOMS: atom_id res chain seq x y z
N MET A 1 -56.27 -7.81 -31.41
CA MET A 1 -56.24 -9.17 -31.98
C MET A 1 -55.08 -9.23 -32.96
N SER A 2 -53.93 -9.80 -32.57
CA SER A 2 -52.76 -9.88 -33.46
C SER A 2 -52.81 -11.20 -34.21
N SER A 3 -53.13 -11.15 -35.50
CA SER A 3 -53.22 -12.30 -36.39
C SER A 3 -51.83 -12.88 -36.63
N GLY A 4 -51.54 -14.05 -36.06
CA GLY A 4 -50.29 -14.78 -36.34
C GLY A 4 -50.35 -15.39 -37.74
N THR A 5 -49.38 -15.08 -38.60
CA THR A 5 -49.26 -15.69 -39.92
C THR A 5 -48.52 -17.01 -39.81
N SER A 6 -49.24 -18.14 -39.97
CA SER A 6 -48.65 -19.47 -40.08
C SER A 6 -48.39 -19.81 -41.54
N THR A 7 -47.13 -19.91 -41.95
CA THR A 7 -46.75 -20.46 -43.25
C THR A 7 -46.46 -21.96 -43.11
N SER A 8 -47.23 -22.78 -43.82
CA SER A 8 -47.05 -24.23 -43.86
C SER A 8 -46.01 -24.58 -44.92
N SER A 9 -44.87 -25.12 -44.51
CA SER A 9 -43.87 -25.70 -45.43
C SER A 9 -44.32 -27.10 -45.86
N SER A 10 -44.04 -27.49 -47.12
CA SER A 10 -44.52 -28.73 -47.75
C SER A 10 -44.05 -30.04 -47.09
N ASN A 11 -43.22 -29.96 -46.04
CA ASN A 11 -42.71 -31.10 -45.28
C ASN A 11 -43.36 -31.22 -43.87
N GLY A 12 -44.50 -30.58 -43.63
CA GLY A 12 -45.26 -30.71 -42.37
C GLY A 12 -44.75 -29.84 -41.21
N THR A 13 -43.76 -28.97 -41.43
CA THR A 13 -43.25 -28.04 -40.41
C THR A 13 -43.98 -26.70 -40.52
N THR A 14 -44.78 -26.34 -39.51
CA THR A 14 -45.41 -25.02 -39.37
C THR A 14 -44.46 -24.05 -38.67
N ILE A 15 -44.03 -22.99 -39.37
CA ILE A 15 -43.20 -21.93 -38.80
C ILE A 15 -44.16 -20.88 -38.21
N VAL A 16 -44.25 -20.80 -36.89
CA VAL A 16 -45.07 -19.81 -36.19
C VAL A 16 -44.14 -18.68 -35.75
N SER A 17 -44.23 -17.54 -36.43
CA SER A 17 -43.54 -16.31 -36.05
C SER A 17 -44.54 -15.34 -35.42
N GLY A 18 -44.29 -14.92 -34.18
CA GLY A 18 -45.16 -14.02 -33.42
C GLY A 18 -44.43 -13.40 -32.23
N PRO A 19 -44.96 -12.32 -31.63
CA PRO A 19 -44.29 -11.59 -30.54
C PRO A 19 -44.13 -12.38 -29.22
N ASN A 20 -44.69 -13.59 -29.12
CA ASN A 20 -44.63 -14.45 -27.93
C ASN A 20 -44.07 -15.86 -28.21
N VAL A 21 -43.44 -16.10 -29.36
CA VAL A 21 -42.74 -17.39 -29.59
C VAL A 21 -41.33 -17.31 -29.06
N ILE A 22 -41.04 -18.11 -28.03
CA ILE A 22 -39.70 -18.31 -27.50
C ILE A 22 -38.91 -19.07 -28.56
N GLN A 23 -38.00 -18.39 -29.26
CA GLN A 23 -37.14 -19.05 -30.24
C GLN A 23 -36.05 -19.84 -29.51
N GLN A 24 -35.55 -20.93 -30.10
CA GLN A 24 -34.43 -21.67 -29.50
C GLN A 24 -33.21 -20.76 -29.26
N SER A 25 -33.01 -19.73 -30.09
CA SER A 25 -31.98 -18.69 -29.89
C SER A 25 -32.10 -17.98 -28.54
N ASP A 26 -33.31 -17.70 -28.06
CA ASP A 26 -33.53 -17.04 -26.76
C ASP A 26 -33.14 -17.95 -25.59
N PHE A 27 -33.34 -19.26 -25.76
CA PHE A 27 -32.92 -20.27 -24.78
C PHE A 27 -31.41 -20.41 -24.75
N PHE A 28 -30.73 -20.42 -25.91
CA PHE A 28 -29.26 -20.47 -25.97
C PHE A 28 -28.61 -19.18 -25.45
N VAL A 29 -29.21 -18.01 -25.70
CA VAL A 29 -28.74 -16.73 -25.14
C VAL A 29 -28.96 -16.69 -23.63
N LYS A 30 -30.13 -17.10 -23.12
CA LYS A 30 -30.36 -17.21 -21.66
C LYS A 30 -29.46 -18.24 -21.01
N ALA A 31 -29.30 -19.43 -21.59
CA ALA A 31 -28.41 -20.47 -21.08
C ALA A 31 -26.94 -20.01 -21.09
N GLY A 32 -26.55 -19.26 -22.13
CA GLY A 32 -25.24 -18.63 -22.24
C GLY A 32 -24.98 -17.57 -21.18
N VAL A 33 -26.00 -16.81 -20.76
CA VAL A 33 -25.91 -15.79 -19.69
C VAL A 33 -26.02 -16.41 -18.29
N LEU A 34 -26.79 -17.49 -18.12
CA LEU A 34 -26.93 -18.19 -16.85
C LEU A 34 -25.64 -18.88 -16.41
N HIS A 35 -24.88 -19.42 -17.36
CA HIS A 35 -23.59 -20.08 -17.08
C HIS A 35 -22.60 -19.19 -16.31
N PRO A 36 -22.21 -17.98 -16.78
CA PRO A 36 -21.27 -17.11 -16.08
C PRO A 36 -21.84 -16.58 -14.75
N ILE A 37 -23.17 -16.40 -14.62
CA ILE A 37 -23.78 -15.97 -13.36
C ILE A 37 -23.61 -17.05 -12.28
N ILE A 38 -23.96 -18.30 -12.59
CA ILE A 38 -23.89 -19.40 -11.63
C ILE A 38 -22.43 -19.74 -11.31
N VAL A 39 -21.60 -19.91 -12.35
CA VAL A 39 -20.17 -20.24 -12.21
C VAL A 39 -19.42 -19.11 -11.51
N GLY A 40 -19.67 -17.86 -11.91
CA GLY A 40 -19.06 -16.69 -11.29
C GLY A 40 -19.44 -16.55 -9.82
N SER A 41 -20.71 -16.76 -9.48
CA SER A 41 -21.16 -16.71 -8.08
C SER A 41 -20.48 -17.78 -7.21
N ILE A 42 -20.40 -19.03 -7.70
CA ILE A 42 -19.72 -20.12 -6.99
C ILE A 42 -18.22 -19.81 -6.82
N ALA A 43 -17.57 -19.32 -7.87
CA ALA A 43 -16.15 -19.00 -7.84
C ALA A 43 -15.84 -17.82 -6.91
N VAL A 44 -16.69 -16.79 -6.88
CA VAL A 44 -16.58 -15.67 -5.93
C VAL A 44 -16.80 -16.11 -4.50
N ILE A 45 -17.80 -16.97 -4.23
CA ILE A 45 -18.04 -17.51 -2.88
C ILE A 45 -16.87 -18.38 -2.43
N ALA A 46 -16.33 -19.23 -3.30
CA ALA A 46 -15.14 -20.03 -3.01
C ALA A 46 -13.91 -19.16 -2.71
N LEU A 47 -13.68 -18.12 -3.52
CA LEU A 47 -12.60 -17.15 -3.31
C LEU A 47 -12.79 -16.39 -1.99
N PHE A 48 -14.00 -15.93 -1.70
CA PHE A 48 -14.34 -15.25 -0.44
C PHE A 48 -14.13 -16.16 0.77
N GLY A 49 -14.56 -17.42 0.69
CA GLY A 49 -14.34 -18.43 1.73
C GLY A 49 -12.85 -18.63 2.03
N TYR A 50 -12.02 -18.71 0.98
CA TYR A 50 -10.57 -18.79 1.13
C TYR A 50 -9.99 -17.53 1.81
N LEU A 51 -10.33 -16.34 1.29
CA LEU A 51 -9.84 -15.08 1.84
C LEU A 51 -10.24 -14.93 3.32
N ARG A 52 -11.42 -15.44 3.69
CA ARG A 52 -11.90 -15.44 5.07
C ARG A 52 -11.14 -16.41 5.97
N LEU A 53 -10.83 -17.62 5.48
CA LEU A 53 -10.06 -18.62 6.22
C LEU A 53 -8.62 -18.16 6.49
N GLY A 54 -8.04 -17.35 5.60
CA GLY A 54 -6.72 -16.73 5.79
C GLY A 54 -6.71 -15.49 6.71
N SER A 55 -7.87 -15.00 7.16
CA SER A 55 -8.02 -13.66 7.75
C SER A 55 -7.67 -13.54 9.24
N ASN A 56 -7.24 -14.59 9.94
CA ASN A 56 -6.85 -14.47 11.36
C ASN A 56 -5.52 -13.69 11.58
N ARG A 57 -5.00 -12.99 10.55
CA ARG A 57 -3.79 -12.13 10.60
C ARG A 57 -4.05 -10.69 10.17
N SER A 58 -5.28 -10.18 10.36
CA SER A 58 -5.82 -8.89 9.90
C SER A 58 -5.14 -7.58 10.38
N VAL A 59 -3.86 -7.57 10.75
CA VAL A 59 -3.12 -6.31 11.01
C VAL A 59 -1.79 -6.23 10.25
N ALA A 60 -1.33 -7.31 9.61
CA ALA A 60 -0.12 -7.26 8.81
C ALA A 60 -0.39 -6.56 7.46
N PRO A 61 0.38 -5.53 7.08
CA PRO A 61 0.28 -4.93 5.76
C PRO A 61 0.54 -5.98 4.67
N ILE A 62 -0.34 -6.03 3.68
CA ILE A 62 -0.24 -6.93 2.51
C ILE A 62 1.09 -6.66 1.79
N THR A 63 1.89 -7.71 1.54
CA THR A 63 3.17 -7.56 0.83
C THR A 63 2.94 -7.25 -0.64
N VAL A 64 3.94 -6.68 -1.32
CA VAL A 64 3.85 -6.41 -2.77
C VAL A 64 3.59 -7.70 -3.57
N PHE A 65 4.17 -8.81 -3.12
CA PHE A 65 3.97 -10.12 -3.73
C PHE A 65 2.52 -10.61 -3.63
N ASP A 66 1.90 -10.45 -2.45
CA ASP A 66 0.48 -10.80 -2.24
C ASP A 66 -0.44 -9.95 -3.13
N TRP A 67 -0.09 -8.69 -3.37
CA TRP A 67 -0.79 -7.82 -4.32
C TRP A 67 -0.74 -8.35 -5.75
N VAL A 68 0.43 -8.77 -6.24
CA VAL A 68 0.58 -9.34 -7.60
C VAL A 68 -0.25 -10.61 -7.74
N ILE A 69 -0.27 -11.47 -6.72
CA ILE A 69 -1.08 -12.70 -6.74
C ILE A 69 -2.58 -12.38 -6.75
N ASN A 70 -3.04 -11.40 -5.96
CA ASN A 70 -4.44 -10.99 -5.97
C ASN A 70 -4.90 -10.48 -7.34
N VAL A 71 -4.04 -9.74 -8.05
CA VAL A 71 -4.32 -9.30 -9.43
C VAL A 71 -4.40 -10.49 -10.39
N ALA A 72 -3.46 -11.43 -10.30
CA ALA A 72 -3.46 -12.64 -11.12
C ALA A 72 -4.65 -13.58 -10.82
N LEU A 73 -5.10 -13.65 -9.57
CA LEU A 73 -6.33 -14.35 -9.17
C LEU A 73 -7.56 -13.74 -9.85
N GLY A 74 -7.65 -12.41 -9.93
CA GLY A 74 -8.71 -11.71 -10.66
C GLY A 74 -8.73 -12.07 -12.16
N SER A 75 -7.56 -12.07 -12.80
CA SER A 75 -7.45 -12.47 -14.21
C SER A 75 -7.82 -13.94 -14.43
N THR A 76 -7.45 -14.80 -13.49
CA THR A 76 -7.77 -16.23 -13.56
C THR A 76 -9.27 -16.42 -13.39
N LEU A 77 -9.88 -15.79 -12.39
CA LEU A 77 -11.32 -15.80 -12.14
C LEU A 77 -12.13 -15.37 -13.38
N ALA A 78 -11.71 -14.29 -14.05
CA ALA A 78 -12.32 -13.86 -15.31
C ALA A 78 -12.23 -14.94 -16.40
N GLY A 79 -11.07 -15.63 -16.49
CA GLY A 79 -10.88 -16.76 -17.38
C GLY A 79 -11.78 -17.97 -17.07
N ILE A 80 -12.16 -18.19 -15.81
CA ILE A 80 -13.11 -19.25 -15.42
C ILE A 80 -14.52 -18.90 -15.87
N VAL A 81 -14.95 -17.66 -15.59
CA VAL A 81 -16.29 -17.19 -15.92
C VAL A 81 -16.53 -17.22 -17.43
N ASN A 82 -15.51 -16.93 -18.22
CA ASN A 82 -15.58 -16.91 -19.69
C ASN A 82 -15.20 -18.24 -20.36
N GLY A 83 -14.72 -19.22 -19.60
CA GLY A 83 -14.18 -20.48 -20.13
C GLY A 83 -15.18 -21.63 -20.09
N ASN A 84 -14.99 -22.62 -20.98
CA ASN A 84 -15.86 -23.79 -21.07
C ASN A 84 -15.53 -24.91 -20.07
N SER A 85 -14.46 -24.77 -19.26
CA SER A 85 -13.99 -25.84 -18.36
C SER A 85 -13.81 -25.32 -16.93
N LEU A 86 -14.88 -25.47 -16.14
CA LEU A 86 -14.91 -25.10 -14.73
C LEU A 86 -13.82 -25.81 -13.92
N VAL A 87 -13.55 -27.09 -14.22
CA VAL A 87 -12.56 -27.91 -13.50
C VAL A 87 -11.14 -27.34 -13.68
N ARG A 88 -10.78 -26.92 -14.89
CA ARG A 88 -9.47 -26.30 -15.15
C ARG A 88 -9.34 -24.97 -14.42
N GLY A 89 -10.43 -24.19 -14.39
CA GLY A 89 -10.50 -22.94 -13.66
C GLY A 89 -10.32 -23.12 -12.15
N LEU A 90 -11.10 -24.01 -11.55
CA LEU A 90 -11.02 -24.32 -10.11
C LEU A 90 -9.66 -24.89 -9.74
N LEU A 91 -9.05 -25.73 -10.58
CA LEU A 91 -7.70 -26.24 -10.37
C LEU A 91 -6.66 -25.11 -10.40
N ALA A 92 -6.77 -24.17 -11.35
CA ALA A 92 -5.89 -23.01 -11.43
C ALA A 92 -6.00 -22.11 -10.19
N LEU A 93 -7.23 -21.82 -9.73
CA LEU A 93 -7.46 -21.12 -8.47
C LEU A 93 -6.86 -21.89 -7.30
N ALA A 94 -7.19 -23.18 -7.14
CA ALA A 94 -6.67 -24.00 -6.04
C ALA A 94 -5.13 -24.02 -6.02
N THR A 95 -4.48 -24.05 -7.19
CA THR A 95 -3.01 -24.02 -7.30
C THR A 95 -2.44 -22.67 -6.87
N MET A 96 -3.01 -21.55 -7.33
CA MET A 96 -2.58 -20.22 -6.87
C MET A 96 -2.79 -20.04 -5.36
N LEU A 97 -3.92 -20.50 -4.84
CA LEU A 97 -4.27 -20.39 -3.43
C LEU A 97 -3.37 -21.28 -2.56
N ALA A 98 -3.03 -22.48 -3.03
CA ALA A 98 -2.04 -23.33 -2.38
C ALA A 98 -0.66 -22.68 -2.36
N PHE A 99 -0.27 -22.02 -3.46
CA PHE A 99 0.99 -21.28 -3.55
C PHE A 99 1.03 -20.09 -2.58
N GLN A 100 -0.04 -19.30 -2.51
CA GLN A 100 -0.21 -18.19 -1.57
C GLN A 100 -0.07 -18.68 -0.10
N TYR A 101 -0.77 -19.76 0.24
CA TYR A 101 -0.72 -20.36 1.57
C TYR A 101 0.66 -20.92 1.91
N THR A 102 1.31 -21.58 0.94
CA THR A 102 2.65 -22.13 1.11
C THR A 102 3.64 -21.01 1.38
N THR A 103 3.63 -19.94 0.57
CA THR A 103 4.54 -18.80 0.75
C THR A 103 4.32 -18.09 2.08
N SER A 104 3.07 -17.88 2.50
CA SER A 104 2.74 -17.27 3.80
C SER A 104 3.19 -18.15 4.98
N THR A 105 2.96 -19.47 4.88
CA THR A 105 3.41 -20.43 5.90
C THR A 105 4.93 -20.46 5.96
N LEU A 106 5.60 -20.48 4.79
CA LEU A 106 7.06 -20.47 4.70
C LEU A 106 7.65 -19.20 5.32
N ALA A 107 7.11 -18.04 4.99
CA ALA A 107 7.55 -16.77 5.56
C ALA A 107 7.31 -16.68 7.09
N SER A 108 6.28 -17.34 7.61
CA SER A 108 5.98 -17.34 9.06
C SER A 108 6.77 -18.37 9.87
N ARG A 109 7.12 -19.51 9.28
CA ARG A 109 7.78 -20.63 9.99
C ARG A 109 9.28 -20.70 9.78
N PHE A 110 9.81 -20.12 8.71
CA PHE A 110 11.24 -20.15 8.42
C PHE A 110 11.93 -18.86 8.86
N ASN A 111 13.22 -18.97 9.17
CA ASN A 111 14.09 -17.88 9.63
C ASN A 111 13.90 -16.59 8.83
N GLU A 112 14.07 -15.43 9.48
CA GLU A 112 13.91 -14.07 8.91
C GLU A 112 14.59 -13.88 7.54
N ARG A 113 15.71 -14.58 7.31
CA ARG A 113 16.45 -14.56 6.04
C ARG A 113 15.68 -15.15 4.85
N LEU A 114 14.86 -16.18 5.08
CA LEU A 114 14.02 -16.77 4.04
C LEU A 114 12.82 -15.88 3.75
N ALA A 115 12.29 -15.19 4.76
CA ALA A 115 11.27 -14.16 4.58
C ALA A 115 11.79 -13.01 3.69
N TRP A 116 13.06 -12.62 3.81
CA TRP A 116 13.67 -11.59 2.94
C TRP A 116 13.75 -11.97 1.47
N ILE A 117 13.73 -13.26 1.11
CA ILE A 117 13.70 -13.68 -0.30
C ILE A 117 12.36 -13.31 -0.94
N PHE A 118 11.27 -13.44 -0.19
CA PHE A 118 9.92 -13.18 -0.69
C PHE A 118 9.44 -11.76 -0.44
N GLN A 119 9.83 -11.15 0.69
CA GLN A 119 9.34 -9.85 1.13
C GLN A 119 10.39 -8.73 1.00
N GLY A 120 11.68 -9.08 0.90
CA GLY A 120 12.78 -8.13 0.99
C GLY A 120 13.11 -7.77 2.45
N PRO A 121 14.35 -7.38 2.77
CA PRO A 121 14.70 -6.88 4.09
C PRO A 121 14.19 -5.44 4.31
N PRO A 122 13.88 -5.05 5.56
CA PRO A 122 13.59 -3.66 5.89
C PRO A 122 14.81 -2.77 5.56
N LEU A 123 14.54 -1.59 4.99
CA LEU A 123 15.57 -0.69 4.47
C LEU A 123 15.64 0.59 5.31
N VAL A 124 16.79 0.87 5.90
CA VAL A 124 17.01 2.13 6.63
C VAL A 124 17.37 3.24 5.63
N VAL A 125 16.53 4.28 5.57
CA VAL A 125 16.69 5.44 4.66
C VAL A 125 17.10 6.72 5.37
N ALA A 126 16.80 6.83 6.67
CA ALA A 126 17.23 7.94 7.51
C ALA A 126 17.75 7.43 8.85
N PHE A 127 18.80 8.05 9.35
CA PHE A 127 19.44 7.69 10.60
C PHE A 127 19.97 8.95 11.29
N ARG A 128 19.57 9.18 12.55
CA ARG A 128 20.00 10.29 13.42
C ARG A 128 20.04 11.65 12.73
N GLY A 129 18.89 12.05 12.19
CA GLY A 129 18.75 13.34 11.52
C GLY A 129 19.32 13.42 10.11
N THR A 130 19.95 12.36 9.61
CA THR A 130 20.60 12.34 8.28
C THR A 130 19.94 11.36 7.33
N MET A 131 19.68 11.80 6.10
CA MET A 131 19.20 10.92 5.02
C MET A 131 20.37 10.14 4.42
N LEU A 132 20.24 8.82 4.33
CA LEU A 132 21.25 7.92 3.77
C LEU A 132 21.17 7.92 2.23
N ARG A 133 21.67 9.00 1.61
CA ARG A 133 21.60 9.22 0.15
C ARG A 133 22.10 8.03 -0.67
N THR A 134 23.19 7.37 -0.26
CA THR A 134 23.73 6.20 -0.96
C THR A 134 22.72 5.05 -1.03
N VAL A 135 22.01 4.80 0.07
CA VAL A 135 20.98 3.76 0.15
C VAL A 135 19.76 4.16 -0.68
N MET A 136 19.33 5.41 -0.56
CA MET A 136 18.19 5.94 -1.31
C MET A 136 18.41 5.86 -2.83
N THR A 137 19.58 6.28 -3.33
CA THR A 137 19.90 6.20 -4.76
C THR A 137 19.92 4.76 -5.27
N ARG A 138 20.48 3.82 -4.49
CA ARG A 138 20.51 2.39 -4.86
C ARG A 138 19.11 1.79 -4.99
N HIS A 139 18.18 2.23 -4.14
CA HIS A 139 16.81 1.75 -4.10
C HIS A 139 15.81 2.66 -4.84
N ARG A 140 16.31 3.66 -5.61
CA ARG A 140 15.50 4.61 -6.40
C ARG A 140 14.46 5.40 -5.58
N ILE A 141 14.80 5.72 -4.34
CA ILE A 141 13.95 6.51 -3.44
C ILE A 141 14.34 7.97 -3.56
N SER A 142 13.37 8.84 -3.83
CA SER A 142 13.61 10.27 -3.91
C SER A 142 13.59 10.90 -2.50
N PRO A 143 14.38 11.96 -2.25
CA PRO A 143 14.22 12.79 -1.04
C PRO A 143 12.80 13.34 -0.87
N SER A 144 12.06 13.54 -1.97
CA SER A 144 10.66 13.94 -1.92
C SER A 144 9.77 12.90 -1.25
N ASP A 145 10.07 11.62 -1.42
CA ASP A 145 9.28 10.50 -0.89
C ASP A 145 9.47 10.42 0.62
N VAL A 146 10.71 10.56 1.08
CA VAL A 146 11.03 10.66 2.52
C VAL A 146 10.35 11.89 3.12
N ASN A 147 10.43 13.05 2.47
CA ASN A 147 9.74 14.25 2.95
C ASN A 147 8.21 14.09 2.99
N ALA A 148 7.62 13.37 2.04
CA ALA A 148 6.20 13.05 2.06
C ALA A 148 5.85 12.13 3.25
N ALA A 149 6.68 11.14 3.52
CA ALA A 149 6.53 10.27 4.68
C ALA A 149 6.65 11.02 6.01
N LEU A 150 7.58 11.98 6.12
CA LEU A 150 7.70 12.86 7.28
C LEU A 150 6.40 13.64 7.53
N ARG A 151 5.82 14.24 6.47
CA ARG A 151 4.55 14.97 6.56
C ARG A 151 3.39 14.07 7.00
N GLN A 152 3.31 12.85 6.48
CA GLN A 152 2.28 11.89 6.88
C GLN A 152 2.37 11.49 8.36
N ASN A 153 3.58 11.49 8.92
CA ASN A 153 3.83 11.20 10.34
C ASN A 153 3.86 12.45 11.23
N GLY A 154 3.54 13.64 10.69
CA GLY A 154 3.54 14.90 11.45
C GLY A 154 4.91 15.43 11.84
N VAL A 155 5.99 14.93 11.22
CA VAL A 155 7.37 15.37 11.47
C VAL A 155 7.73 16.47 10.48
N LEU A 156 8.11 17.64 10.98
CA LEU A 156 8.42 18.81 10.15
C LEU A 156 9.89 18.87 9.73
N ASN A 157 10.79 18.33 10.56
CA ASN A 157 12.22 18.41 10.32
C ASN A 157 12.86 17.03 10.43
N ILE A 158 13.69 16.67 9.44
CA ILE A 158 14.45 15.43 9.44
C ILE A 158 15.36 15.31 10.66
N CYS A 159 15.86 16.42 11.22
CA CYS A 159 16.73 16.42 12.40
C CYS A 159 16.08 15.80 13.64
N GLN A 160 14.75 15.72 13.70
CA GLN A 160 14.01 15.10 14.80
C GLN A 160 13.90 13.57 14.66
N VAL A 161 14.29 13.01 13.51
CA VAL A 161 14.17 11.59 13.19
C VAL A 161 15.38 10.83 13.69
N GLU A 162 15.16 9.85 14.56
CA GLU A 162 16.20 8.90 14.97
C GLU A 162 16.39 7.83 13.89
N CYS A 163 15.29 7.29 13.35
CA CYS A 163 15.35 6.27 12.32
C CYS A 163 14.14 6.35 11.36
N GLY A 164 14.43 6.31 10.06
CA GLY A 164 13.42 6.14 9.01
C GLY A 164 13.66 4.82 8.29
N ILE A 165 12.67 3.95 8.30
CA ILE A 165 12.72 2.59 7.76
C ILE A 165 11.64 2.45 6.69
N ILE A 166 11.98 1.83 5.58
CA ILE A 166 11.01 1.34 4.59
C ILE A 166 10.78 -0.13 4.87
N GLU A 167 9.53 -0.47 5.16
CA GLU A 167 9.09 -1.83 5.39
C GLU A 167 8.97 -2.61 4.07
N PRO A 168 8.99 -3.95 4.12
CA PRO A 168 8.75 -4.82 2.96
C PRO A 168 7.47 -4.54 2.16
N ASN A 169 6.48 -3.96 2.82
CA ASN A 169 5.20 -3.54 2.21
C ASN A 169 5.28 -2.16 1.52
N GLY A 170 6.43 -1.49 1.54
CA GLY A 170 6.67 -0.17 0.94
C GLY A 170 6.24 1.02 1.81
N LYS A 171 5.70 0.80 3.01
CA LYS A 171 5.37 1.88 3.94
C LYS A 171 6.63 2.39 4.63
N PHE A 172 6.58 3.67 4.99
CA PHE A 172 7.61 4.33 5.78
C PHE A 172 7.23 4.27 7.26
N SER A 173 8.11 3.68 8.06
CA SER A 173 8.10 3.73 9.52
C SER A 173 9.11 4.79 9.96
N ILE A 174 8.64 5.84 10.65
CA ILE A 174 9.49 6.94 11.13
C ILE A 174 9.44 6.98 12.65
N PHE A 175 10.61 6.94 13.27
CA PHE A 175 10.80 7.03 14.71
C PHE A 175 11.57 8.31 15.03
N THR A 176 11.01 9.15 15.89
CA THR A 176 11.64 10.40 16.34
C THR A 176 12.45 10.19 17.61
N THR A 177 13.47 11.01 17.83
CA THR A 177 14.28 10.96 19.05
C THR A 177 13.43 11.17 20.29
N LYS A 178 12.46 12.11 20.24
CA LYS A 178 11.52 12.37 21.34
C LYS A 178 10.66 11.15 21.69
N GLN A 179 10.13 10.43 20.70
CA GLN A 179 9.35 9.21 20.95
C GLN A 179 10.18 8.13 21.66
N LEU A 180 11.48 8.06 21.39
CA LEU A 180 12.37 7.10 22.02
C LEU A 180 12.70 7.50 23.47
N GLU A 181 12.87 8.80 23.73
CA GLU A 181 13.06 9.36 25.06
C GLU A 181 11.80 9.20 25.93
N ASP A 182 10.62 9.53 25.40
CA ASP A 182 9.32 9.43 26.09
C ASP A 182 8.95 7.98 26.40
N ALA A 183 9.38 7.02 25.56
CA ALA A 183 9.11 5.59 25.77
C ALA A 183 9.94 5.00 26.91
N GLY A 184 11.08 5.60 27.28
CA GLY A 184 11.96 5.11 28.35
C GLY A 184 12.50 3.68 28.14
N VAL A 185 12.40 3.15 26.92
CA VAL A 185 12.79 1.78 26.55
C VAL A 185 13.99 1.86 25.61
N ASP A 186 15.04 1.10 25.89
CA ASP A 186 16.14 0.88 24.95
C ASP A 186 15.56 0.43 23.61
N ALA A 187 16.16 0.87 22.50
CA ALA A 187 15.62 0.74 21.15
C ALA A 187 15.56 -0.69 20.60
N ASP A 188 15.08 -1.66 21.37
CA ASP A 188 15.05 -3.08 21.05
C ASP A 188 14.20 -3.36 19.80
N VAL A 189 13.15 -2.57 19.58
CA VAL A 189 12.38 -2.59 18.34
C VAL A 189 13.24 -2.20 17.13
N LEU A 190 14.14 -1.22 17.27
CA LEU A 190 15.04 -0.79 16.19
C LEU A 190 16.23 -1.74 16.02
N THR A 191 16.71 -2.38 17.10
CA THR A 191 17.78 -3.39 17.01
C THR A 191 17.31 -4.63 16.27
N THR A 192 16.01 -4.94 16.22
CA THR A 192 15.53 -6.05 15.37
C THR A 192 15.85 -5.87 13.88
N VAL A 193 16.13 -4.63 13.43
CA VAL A 193 16.51 -4.34 12.05
C VAL A 193 18.04 -4.43 11.91
N PRO A 194 18.59 -5.43 11.20
CA PRO A 194 20.05 -5.65 11.14
C PRO A 194 20.79 -4.47 10.50
N ALA A 195 20.15 -3.78 9.56
CA ALA A 195 20.70 -2.58 8.93
C ALA A 195 20.85 -1.41 9.91
N TYR A 196 19.95 -1.28 10.90
CA TYR A 196 20.07 -0.27 11.95
C TYR A 196 21.23 -0.59 12.89
N GLN A 197 21.35 -1.85 13.34
CA GLN A 197 22.48 -2.29 14.18
C GLN A 197 23.83 -2.01 13.51
N ALA A 198 23.97 -2.34 12.22
CA ALA A 198 25.20 -2.12 11.47
C ALA A 198 25.57 -0.63 11.35
N LEU A 199 24.58 0.27 11.28
CA LEU A 199 24.80 1.71 11.26
C LEU A 199 25.24 2.23 12.64
N CYS A 200 24.61 1.75 13.72
CA CYS A 200 25.02 2.06 15.09
C CYS A 200 26.47 1.62 15.38
N GLU A 201 26.85 0.41 14.97
CA GLU A 201 28.22 -0.10 15.14
C GLU A 201 29.24 0.70 14.31
N LYS A 202 28.86 1.13 13.10
CA LYS A 202 29.73 1.96 12.27
C LYS A 202 29.99 3.33 12.91
N GLU A 203 28.97 3.93 13.51
CA GLU A 203 29.10 5.24 14.15
C GLU A 203 29.92 5.19 15.44
N SER A 204 29.73 4.15 16.27
CA SER A 204 30.54 3.94 17.48
C SER A 204 32.02 3.74 17.16
N ARG A 205 32.33 3.02 16.08
CA ARG A 205 33.70 2.85 15.57
C ARG A 205 34.30 4.13 14.99
N THR A 206 33.47 5.07 14.55
CA THR A 206 33.90 6.35 13.97
C THR A 206 34.04 7.45 15.04
N GLY A 207 33.71 7.15 16.31
CA GLY A 207 33.86 8.08 17.44
C GLY A 207 32.96 9.32 17.37
N ARG A 208 31.92 9.31 16.52
CA ARG A 208 30.99 10.42 16.37
C ARG A 208 29.91 10.29 17.44
N SER A 209 30.23 10.74 18.65
CA SER A 209 29.27 10.78 19.76
C SER A 209 28.24 11.88 19.54
N ARG A 210 27.00 11.58 19.93
CA ARG A 210 25.81 12.44 19.90
C ARG A 210 26.15 13.88 20.30
N SER A 211 26.15 14.83 19.36
CA SER A 211 26.11 16.25 19.70
C SER A 211 24.65 16.62 19.98
N THR A 212 24.16 16.23 21.16
CA THR A 212 22.99 16.87 21.77
C THR A 212 23.41 18.26 22.22
N ASP A 213 23.54 19.19 21.27
CA ASP A 213 23.74 20.61 21.55
C ASP A 213 22.53 21.35 20.98
N PHE A 214 21.38 21.16 21.63
CA PHE A 214 20.29 22.12 21.59
C PHE A 214 20.53 23.04 22.77
N GLY A 215 21.15 24.19 22.49
CA GLY A 215 21.47 25.22 23.44
C GLY A 215 20.24 25.65 24.23
N ASN A 216 20.33 25.44 25.56
CA ASN A 216 19.55 26.18 26.53
C ASN A 216 20.32 27.47 26.81
N GLY A 217 19.93 28.55 26.12
CA GLY A 217 20.53 29.86 26.31
C GLY A 217 19.67 30.88 25.59
N ASP A 218 18.80 31.55 26.34
CA ASP A 218 18.49 32.98 26.22
C ASP A 218 17.31 33.33 27.14
N GLU A 219 17.55 33.32 28.45
CA GLU A 219 16.78 34.14 29.39
C GLU A 219 17.76 34.85 30.33
N GLU A 220 17.53 36.16 30.46
CA GLU A 220 18.14 37.11 31.41
C GLU A 220 19.55 37.65 31.12
N ARG A 221 19.61 38.75 30.35
CA ARG A 221 20.30 39.98 30.79
C ARG A 221 20.01 41.15 29.85
N GLY A 222 19.40 42.21 30.38
CA GLY A 222 19.28 43.45 29.62
C GLY A 222 18.46 44.57 30.26
N GLU A 223 18.70 44.90 31.53
CA GLU A 223 18.33 46.22 32.08
C GLU A 223 19.27 47.31 31.54
N GLY A 224 18.69 48.41 31.06
CA GLY A 224 19.16 49.77 31.36
C GLY A 224 20.10 50.48 30.37
N ARG A 225 19.54 51.34 29.52
CA ARG A 225 19.90 52.76 29.28
C ARG A 225 19.22 53.27 28.01
N SER A 226 18.15 54.05 28.12
CA SER A 226 18.16 55.53 28.16
C SER A 226 18.77 56.18 26.91
N GLY A 227 17.91 56.50 25.93
CA GLY A 227 18.18 57.42 24.83
C GLY A 227 16.92 58.25 24.53
N LYS A 228 17.03 59.56 24.74
CA LYS A 228 15.98 60.57 24.56
C LYS A 228 15.75 60.94 23.08
N GLU A 229 14.49 61.27 22.81
CA GLU A 229 13.96 62.36 21.96
C GLU A 229 14.07 62.38 20.43
N HIS A 230 12.89 62.67 19.84
CA HIS A 230 12.61 63.50 18.65
C HIS A 230 13.08 62.94 17.29
N THR A 231 12.27 62.81 16.24
CA THR A 231 11.11 63.58 15.75
C THR A 231 10.39 62.75 14.68
N SER A 232 9.06 62.81 14.61
CA SER A 232 8.31 62.49 13.38
C SER A 232 8.55 63.57 12.31
N PRO A 233 8.35 63.24 11.04
CA PRO A 233 7.21 63.85 10.39
C PRO A 233 6.39 62.89 9.51
N LYS A 234 5.18 63.38 9.27
CA LYS A 234 4.01 62.83 8.59
C LYS A 234 4.00 63.31 7.13
N VAL A 235 3.77 62.42 6.15
CA VAL A 235 3.24 62.71 4.79
C VAL A 235 2.67 61.37 4.27
N ASP A 236 1.37 61.12 4.33
CA ASP A 236 0.30 61.41 3.34
C ASP A 236 0.38 60.61 2.00
N SER A 237 -0.66 59.77 1.81
CA SER A 237 -1.52 59.68 0.63
C SER A 237 -1.12 58.86 -0.63
N ALA A 238 -2.20 58.34 -1.26
CA ALA A 238 -2.39 57.69 -2.58
C ALA A 238 -2.13 56.17 -2.61
N ALA A 239 -3.13 55.28 -2.74
CA ALA A 239 -4.26 55.16 -3.68
C ALA A 239 -3.83 54.77 -5.11
N ASP A 240 -4.46 53.69 -5.60
CA ASP A 240 -4.54 53.17 -6.99
C ASP A 240 -3.22 52.72 -7.63
N GLU A 241 -3.11 51.66 -8.42
CA GLU A 241 -4.02 51.09 -9.41
C GLU A 241 -3.43 49.72 -9.81
N VAL A 242 -4.22 48.64 -9.89
CA VAL A 242 -3.83 47.40 -10.58
C VAL A 242 -4.95 47.05 -11.56
N SER A 243 -4.65 47.27 -12.85
CA SER A 243 -5.19 46.49 -13.96
C SER A 243 -4.37 45.22 -14.14
#